data_AF-A0A967CZP1-F1
#
_entry.id   AF-A0A967CZP1-F1
#
_cell.length_a   1.000
_cell.length_b   1.000
_cell.length_c   1.000
_cell.angle_alpha   90.00
_cell.angle_beta   90.00
_cell.angle_gamma   90.00
#
_symmetry.space_group_name_H-M   'P 1'
#
loop_
_entity.id
_entity.type
_entity.pdbx_description
1 polymer ?
#
loop_
_entity_poly.entity_id
_entity_poly.type
_entity_poly.pdbx_seq_one_letter_code
_entity_poly.pdbx_strand_id
1 'polypeptide(L)'
;DRDMARGRIETLKLAVERHEEEANVAIRQRNEAENALKSLGDLEAARDEIEDLRMTVEAARMTMMTRRSTFDEVRREGEARTRRSQEVTKELSGWRHRLETAEKRSAELFERKGQAEEELATAVAAPTEIAAQRDALGQAIEDAERRRQAAADRLAIGETQVREAMNKERDLERAASEAREVRAAAEARTEAAREAVQAAKDRIQEVLETTPEALLENLNTDAERMPPSDQVEAEVNRLKRQRDALGAVNLRAEEDAREVEHEHAQLLNEKTDLEAAIKALRGGIASLNREGRERLLTAFEQVNENFGNLFKHLFGGGEANLVLVESEDPLDAGLEIMCQPPGKKLATLSLLSGGEQTLTALALIFAVFLANPAPICVLDEVDAPLDDANVTRFCDLLDEMCRRTDTRFLIITHHAVTMARMDRLFGVTMQEQGVSQLVSVDLKKAEQLVA
;
A
#
# COMPACT_ATOMS: atom_id res chain seq x y z
N ASP A 1 -109.22 -81.68 -119.34
CA ASP A 1 -108.86 -82.68 -118.30
C ASP A 1 -107.64 -83.55 -118.56
N ARG A 2 -107.20 -83.80 -119.80
CA ARG A 2 -106.00 -84.62 -120.06
C ARG A 2 -104.66 -83.88 -119.89
N ASP A 3 -104.64 -82.56 -120.02
CA ASP A 3 -103.41 -81.74 -119.92
C ASP A 3 -102.98 -81.44 -118.47
N MET A 4 -103.90 -81.35 -117.50
CA MET A 4 -103.55 -81.12 -116.09
C MET A 4 -102.89 -82.33 -115.42
N ALA A 5 -103.15 -83.55 -115.89
CA ALA A 5 -102.55 -84.76 -115.34
C ALA A 5 -101.07 -84.94 -115.77
N ARG A 6 -100.68 -84.43 -116.95
CA ARG A 6 -99.30 -84.52 -117.46
C ARG A 6 -98.34 -83.59 -116.72
N GLY A 7 -98.78 -82.36 -116.41
CA GLY A 7 -97.96 -81.42 -115.63
C GLY A 7 -97.65 -81.91 -114.21
N ARG A 8 -98.59 -82.62 -113.56
CA ARG A 8 -98.40 -83.18 -112.21
C ARG A 8 -97.32 -84.27 -112.15
N ILE A 9 -97.22 -85.11 -113.19
CA ILE A 9 -96.20 -86.17 -113.28
C ILE A 9 -94.80 -85.56 -113.46
N GLU A 10 -94.68 -84.48 -114.22
CA GLU A 10 -93.41 -83.80 -114.44
C GLU A 10 -92.90 -83.11 -113.17
N THR A 11 -93.78 -82.44 -112.42
CA THR A 11 -93.42 -81.86 -111.11
C THR A 11 -93.00 -82.90 -110.06
N LEU A 12 -93.62 -84.09 -110.06
CA LEU A 12 -93.24 -85.16 -109.12
C LEU A 12 -91.91 -85.80 -109.49
N LYS A 13 -91.57 -85.92 -110.78
CA LYS A 13 -90.25 -86.39 -111.22
C LYS A 13 -89.13 -85.43 -110.81
N LEU A 14 -89.33 -84.13 -111.04
CA LEU A 14 -88.41 -83.08 -110.59
C LEU A 14 -88.23 -83.07 -109.06
N ALA A 15 -89.28 -83.37 -108.29
CA ALA A 15 -89.18 -83.49 -106.83
C ALA A 15 -88.36 -84.72 -106.39
N VAL A 16 -88.48 -85.86 -107.06
CA VAL A 16 -87.67 -87.06 -106.77
C VAL A 16 -86.20 -86.81 -107.10
N GLU A 17 -85.91 -86.21 -108.26
CA GLU A 17 -84.55 -85.90 -108.70
C GLU A 17 -83.86 -84.93 -107.71
N ARG A 18 -84.60 -83.91 -107.25
CA ARG A 18 -84.11 -82.98 -106.22
C ARG A 18 -83.83 -83.67 -104.88
N HIS A 19 -84.69 -84.57 -104.43
CA HIS A 19 -84.46 -85.27 -103.15
C HIS A 19 -83.32 -86.30 -103.23
N GLU A 20 -83.08 -86.92 -104.39
CA GLU A 20 -81.88 -87.74 -104.61
C GLU A 20 -80.60 -86.89 -104.57
N GLU A 21 -80.61 -85.69 -105.14
CA GLU A 21 -79.48 -84.77 -105.06
C GLU A 21 -79.22 -84.29 -103.61
N GLU A 22 -80.26 -83.92 -102.87
CA GLU A 22 -80.17 -83.55 -101.45
C GLU A 22 -79.62 -84.71 -100.59
N ALA A 23 -80.05 -85.96 -100.85
CA ALA A 23 -79.53 -87.14 -100.17
C ALA A 23 -78.05 -87.39 -100.48
N ASN A 24 -77.63 -87.23 -101.74
CA ASN A 24 -76.23 -87.39 -102.14
C ASN A 24 -75.30 -86.31 -101.57
N VAL A 25 -75.79 -85.08 -101.38
CA VAL A 25 -75.06 -84.02 -100.67
C VAL A 25 -74.92 -84.37 -99.19
N ALA A 26 -75.99 -84.82 -98.54
CA ALA A 26 -75.94 -85.21 -97.13
C ALA A 26 -74.98 -86.39 -96.88
N ILE A 27 -74.94 -87.38 -97.78
CA ILE A 27 -73.99 -88.51 -97.70
C ILE A 27 -72.54 -88.03 -97.83
N ARG A 28 -72.26 -87.09 -98.76
CA ARG A 28 -70.91 -86.51 -98.89
C ARG A 28 -70.49 -85.75 -97.65
N GLN A 29 -71.36 -84.90 -97.10
CA GLN A 29 -71.06 -84.16 -95.86
C GLN A 29 -70.85 -85.08 -94.67
N ARG A 30 -71.62 -86.17 -94.55
CA ARG A 30 -71.40 -87.19 -93.51
C ARG A 30 -70.03 -87.84 -93.65
N ASN A 31 -69.64 -88.21 -94.86
CA ASN A 31 -68.34 -88.84 -95.12
C ASN A 31 -67.16 -87.88 -94.87
N GLU A 32 -67.30 -86.60 -95.22
CA GLU A 32 -66.30 -85.57 -94.88
C GLU A 32 -66.19 -85.37 -93.36
N ALA A 33 -67.32 -85.31 -92.64
CA ALA A 33 -67.31 -85.21 -91.18
C ALA A 33 -66.73 -86.46 -90.50
N GLU A 34 -67.02 -87.67 -90.99
CA GLU A 34 -66.44 -88.93 -90.50
C GLU A 34 -64.92 -88.98 -90.74
N ASN A 35 -64.44 -88.51 -91.88
CA ASN A 35 -63.01 -88.43 -92.16
C ASN A 35 -62.30 -87.36 -91.34
N ALA A 36 -62.92 -86.19 -91.14
CA ALA A 36 -62.40 -85.14 -90.26
C ALA A 36 -62.28 -85.64 -88.81
N LEU A 37 -63.29 -86.36 -88.31
CA LEU A 37 -63.28 -86.97 -86.98
C LEU A 37 -62.17 -88.03 -86.84
N LYS A 38 -61.95 -88.86 -87.88
CA LYS A 38 -60.83 -89.83 -87.89
C LYS A 38 -59.46 -89.17 -88.02
N SER A 39 -59.36 -87.98 -88.61
CA SER A 39 -58.10 -87.24 -88.77
C SER A 39 -57.69 -86.46 -87.52
N LEU A 40 -58.62 -86.23 -86.60
CA LEU A 40 -58.31 -85.72 -85.27
C LEU A 40 -57.63 -86.85 -84.49
N GLY A 41 -56.38 -86.62 -84.08
CA GLY A 41 -55.65 -87.54 -83.21
C GLY A 41 -56.33 -87.72 -81.86
N ASP A 42 -55.77 -88.59 -81.03
CA ASP A 42 -56.31 -88.84 -79.69
C ASP A 42 -56.14 -87.61 -78.79
N LEU A 43 -57.24 -86.86 -78.62
CA LEU A 43 -57.32 -85.68 -77.76
C LEU A 43 -57.11 -86.01 -76.28
N GLU A 44 -57.36 -87.26 -75.88
CA GLU A 44 -57.15 -87.73 -74.51
C GLU A 44 -55.65 -87.89 -74.25
N ALA A 45 -54.92 -88.51 -75.17
CA ALA A 45 -53.46 -88.63 -75.09
C ALA A 45 -52.72 -87.28 -75.04
N ALA A 46 -53.17 -86.28 -75.82
CA ALA A 46 -52.55 -84.94 -75.79
C ALA A 46 -52.85 -84.17 -74.48
N ARG A 47 -54.00 -84.44 -73.84
CA ARG A 47 -54.33 -83.87 -72.52
C ARG A 47 -53.48 -84.50 -71.43
N ASP A 48 -53.31 -85.81 -71.46
CA ASP A 48 -52.46 -86.54 -70.51
C ASP A 48 -51.00 -86.05 -70.60
N GLU A 49 -50.47 -85.83 -71.80
CA GLU A 49 -49.10 -85.31 -71.99
C GLU A 49 -48.92 -83.89 -71.43
N ILE A 50 -49.92 -83.02 -71.58
CA ILE A 50 -49.91 -81.67 -70.99
C ILE A 50 -49.97 -81.75 -69.46
N GLU A 51 -50.77 -82.66 -68.91
CA GLU A 51 -50.91 -82.85 -67.47
C GLU A 51 -49.60 -83.38 -66.85
N ASP A 52 -48.95 -84.35 -67.50
CA ASP A 52 -47.63 -84.86 -67.10
C ASP A 52 -46.53 -83.78 -67.16
N LEU A 53 -46.49 -82.98 -68.23
CA LEU A 53 -45.56 -81.86 -68.35
C LEU A 53 -45.81 -80.80 -67.28
N ARG A 54 -47.08 -80.51 -66.98
CA ARG A 54 -47.46 -79.55 -65.94
C ARG A 54 -47.02 -80.06 -64.57
N MET A 55 -47.27 -81.32 -64.24
CA MET A 55 -46.80 -81.96 -63.00
C MET A 55 -45.27 -81.92 -62.90
N THR A 56 -44.56 -82.17 -64.00
CA THR A 56 -43.09 -82.13 -64.05
C THR A 56 -42.55 -80.72 -63.79
N VAL A 57 -43.16 -79.70 -64.40
CA VAL A 57 -42.79 -78.29 -64.17
C VAL A 57 -43.10 -77.87 -62.73
N GLU A 58 -44.23 -78.27 -62.17
CA GLU A 58 -44.62 -78.00 -60.78
C GLU A 58 -43.60 -78.63 -59.80
N ALA A 59 -43.21 -79.89 -60.04
CA ALA A 59 -42.21 -80.62 -59.25
C ALA A 59 -40.81 -79.97 -59.36
N ALA A 60 -40.40 -79.56 -60.55
CA ALA A 60 -39.14 -78.86 -60.77
C ALA A 60 -39.13 -77.49 -60.07
N ARG A 61 -40.25 -76.75 -60.11
CA ARG A 61 -40.41 -75.46 -59.44
C ARG A 61 -40.37 -75.59 -57.92
N MET A 62 -41.03 -76.60 -57.36
CA MET A 62 -40.95 -76.91 -55.93
C MET A 62 -39.51 -77.26 -55.52
N THR A 63 -38.82 -78.08 -56.31
CA THR A 63 -37.42 -78.43 -56.05
C THR A 63 -36.49 -77.21 -56.10
N MET A 64 -36.69 -76.31 -57.08
CA MET A 64 -35.96 -75.05 -57.19
C MET A 64 -36.20 -74.16 -55.97
N MET A 65 -37.46 -74.00 -55.54
CA MET A 65 -37.79 -73.19 -54.37
C MET A 65 -37.15 -73.74 -53.10
N THR A 66 -37.20 -75.06 -52.88
CA THR A 66 -36.54 -75.70 -51.73
C THR A 66 -35.02 -75.47 -51.76
N ARG A 67 -34.36 -75.72 -52.91
CA ARG A 67 -32.91 -75.50 -53.04
C ARG A 67 -32.52 -74.03 -52.85
N ARG A 68 -33.33 -73.10 -53.36
CA ARG A 68 -33.12 -71.66 -53.16
C ARG A 68 -33.28 -71.27 -51.69
N SER A 69 -34.29 -71.78 -51.00
CA SER A 69 -34.48 -71.55 -49.56
C SER A 69 -33.28 -72.05 -48.77
N THR A 70 -32.80 -73.26 -49.04
CA THR A 70 -31.61 -73.81 -48.35
C THR A 70 -30.35 -73.01 -48.66
N PHE A 71 -30.19 -72.52 -49.89
CA PHE A 71 -29.06 -71.65 -50.24
C PHE A 71 -29.13 -70.31 -49.49
N ASP A 72 -30.29 -69.67 -49.46
CA ASP A 72 -30.49 -68.40 -48.76
C ASP A 72 -30.37 -68.53 -47.24
N GLU A 73 -30.66 -69.70 -46.67
CA GLU A 73 -30.42 -70.03 -45.26
C GLU A 73 -28.91 -70.18 -44.98
N VAL A 74 -28.21 -71.02 -45.74
CA VAL A 74 -26.75 -71.20 -45.60
C VAL A 74 -26.00 -69.88 -45.82
N ARG A 75 -26.44 -69.07 -46.79
CA ARG A 75 -25.88 -67.73 -47.04
C ARG A 75 -26.08 -66.81 -45.84
N ARG A 76 -27.29 -66.75 -45.27
CA ARG A 76 -27.58 -65.94 -44.08
C ARG A 76 -26.77 -66.39 -42.87
N GLU A 77 -26.64 -67.70 -42.65
CA GLU A 77 -25.77 -68.23 -41.60
C GLU A 77 -24.31 -67.86 -41.81
N GLY A 78 -23.80 -67.97 -43.05
CA GLY A 78 -22.45 -67.57 -43.40
C GLY A 78 -22.20 -66.09 -43.11
N GLU A 79 -23.09 -65.21 -43.57
CA GLU A 79 -23.02 -63.77 -43.29
C GLU A 79 -23.08 -63.46 -41.79
N ALA A 80 -23.93 -64.17 -41.02
CA ALA A 80 -24.02 -64.02 -39.57
C ALA A 80 -22.73 -64.46 -38.85
N ARG A 81 -22.14 -65.59 -39.26
CA ARG A 81 -20.85 -66.08 -38.73
C ARG A 81 -19.71 -65.11 -39.05
N THR A 82 -19.68 -64.54 -40.25
CA THR A 82 -18.69 -63.51 -40.62
C THR A 82 -18.84 -62.27 -39.76
N ARG A 83 -20.06 -61.74 -39.56
CA ARG A 83 -20.31 -60.60 -38.67
C ARG A 83 -19.87 -60.90 -37.24
N ARG A 84 -20.20 -62.09 -36.72
CA ARG A 84 -19.79 -62.49 -35.36
C ARG A 84 -18.28 -62.60 -35.21
N SER A 85 -17.58 -63.14 -36.21
CA SER A 85 -16.11 -63.22 -36.21
C SER A 85 -15.46 -61.83 -36.20
N GLN A 86 -16.00 -60.88 -36.98
CA GLN A 86 -15.54 -59.49 -36.99
C GLN A 86 -15.76 -58.80 -35.63
N GLU A 87 -16.92 -59.02 -35.01
CA GLU A 87 -17.23 -58.48 -33.69
C GLU A 87 -16.30 -59.05 -32.61
N VAL A 88 -16.12 -60.37 -32.56
CA VAL A 88 -15.19 -61.04 -31.63
C VAL A 88 -13.76 -60.54 -31.83
N THR A 89 -13.34 -60.33 -33.08
CA THR A 89 -12.00 -59.78 -33.39
C THR A 89 -11.83 -58.36 -32.86
N LYS A 90 -12.87 -57.52 -33.00
CA LYS A 90 -12.90 -56.15 -32.46
C LYS A 90 -12.91 -56.14 -30.93
N GLU A 91 -13.66 -57.04 -30.30
CA GLU A 91 -13.68 -57.17 -28.84
C GLU A 91 -12.31 -57.63 -28.32
N LEU A 92 -11.71 -58.65 -28.94
CA LEU A 92 -10.39 -59.16 -28.57
C LEU A 92 -9.31 -58.09 -28.70
N SER A 93 -9.31 -57.30 -29.78
CA SER A 93 -8.36 -56.20 -29.92
C SER A 93 -8.57 -55.12 -28.85
N GLY A 94 -9.83 -54.80 -28.54
CA GLY A 94 -10.18 -53.88 -27.45
C GLY A 94 -9.71 -54.38 -26.08
N TRP A 95 -9.91 -55.66 -25.76
CA TRP A 95 -9.46 -56.26 -24.50
C TRP A 95 -7.94 -56.35 -24.40
N ARG A 96 -7.25 -56.68 -25.50
CA ARG A 96 -5.78 -56.68 -25.55
C ARG A 96 -5.21 -55.30 -25.28
N HIS A 97 -5.78 -54.26 -25.90
CA HIS A 97 -5.33 -52.89 -25.67
C HIS A 97 -5.57 -52.42 -24.23
N ARG A 98 -6.70 -52.81 -23.62
CA ARG A 98 -6.98 -52.55 -22.20
C ARG A 98 -5.99 -53.25 -21.28
N LEU A 99 -5.65 -54.51 -21.56
CA LEU A 99 -4.66 -55.27 -20.80
C LEU A 99 -3.29 -54.60 -20.88
N GLU A 100 -2.82 -54.26 -22.08
CA GLU A 100 -1.53 -53.59 -22.29
C GLU A 100 -1.47 -52.24 -21.54
N THR A 101 -2.56 -51.47 -21.58
CA THR A 101 -2.64 -50.18 -20.86
C THR A 101 -2.63 -50.39 -19.34
N ALA A 102 -3.30 -51.42 -18.83
CA ALA A 102 -3.32 -51.75 -17.42
C ALA A 102 -1.94 -52.23 -16.92
N GLU A 103 -1.24 -53.05 -17.72
CA GLU A 103 0.11 -53.51 -17.41
C GLU A 103 1.10 -52.34 -17.34
N LYS A 104 1.06 -51.42 -18.31
CA LYS A 104 1.90 -50.20 -18.29
C LYS A 104 1.63 -49.35 -17.05
N ARG A 105 0.36 -49.11 -16.71
CA ARG A 105 -0.01 -48.35 -15.50
C ARG A 105 0.42 -49.06 -14.23
N SER A 106 0.32 -50.38 -14.17
CA SER A 106 0.77 -51.16 -13.01
C SER A 106 2.27 -51.04 -12.83
N ALA A 107 3.06 -51.12 -13.91
CA ALA A 107 4.50 -50.96 -13.86
C ALA A 107 4.89 -49.55 -13.36
N GLU A 108 4.26 -48.51 -13.89
CA GLU A 108 4.47 -47.12 -13.44
C GLU A 108 4.14 -46.93 -11.95
N LEU A 109 3.04 -47.53 -11.47
CA LEU A 109 2.67 -47.47 -10.05
C LEU A 109 3.67 -48.20 -9.16
N PHE A 110 4.24 -49.32 -9.61
CA PHE A 110 5.29 -50.03 -8.86
C PHE A 110 6.58 -49.21 -8.77
N GLU A 111 6.98 -48.55 -9.85
CA GLU A 111 8.15 -47.67 -9.85
C GLU A 111 7.95 -46.46 -8.91
N ARG A 112 6.80 -45.79 -9.01
CA ARG A 112 6.45 -44.68 -8.12
C ARG A 112 6.37 -45.10 -6.65
N LYS A 113 5.88 -46.31 -6.37
CA LYS A 113 5.87 -46.87 -5.02
C LYS A 113 7.30 -47.04 -4.49
N GLY A 114 8.21 -47.60 -5.29
CA GLY A 114 9.61 -47.77 -4.88
C GLY A 114 10.31 -46.44 -4.57
N GLN A 115 10.12 -45.43 -5.42
CA GLN A 115 10.64 -44.08 -5.18
C GLN A 115 10.08 -43.48 -3.88
N ALA A 116 8.77 -43.58 -3.66
CA ALA A 116 8.13 -43.07 -2.45
C ALA A 116 8.59 -43.79 -1.18
N GLU A 117 8.88 -45.10 -1.26
CA GLU A 117 9.42 -45.87 -0.12
C GLU A 117 10.85 -45.43 0.24
N GLU A 118 11.69 -45.11 -0.76
CA GLU A 118 13.04 -44.59 -0.55
C GLU A 118 13.05 -43.15 0.03
N GLU A 119 12.18 -42.29 -0.50
CA GLU A 119 11.96 -40.95 0.03
C GLU A 119 11.45 -41.01 1.48
N LEU A 120 10.52 -41.90 1.78
CA LEU A 120 10.00 -42.10 3.14
C LEU A 120 11.10 -42.59 4.10
N ALA A 121 11.94 -43.54 3.67
CA ALA A 121 13.05 -44.02 4.50
C ALA A 121 14.02 -42.88 4.86
N THR A 122 14.31 -42.02 3.88
CA THR A 122 15.17 -40.83 4.09
C THR A 122 14.51 -39.82 5.03
N ALA A 123 13.21 -39.53 4.82
CA ALA A 123 12.45 -38.60 5.65
C ALA A 123 12.30 -39.08 7.10
N VAL A 124 12.20 -40.40 7.32
CA VAL A 124 12.13 -41.00 8.67
C VAL A 124 13.49 -40.95 9.38
N ALA A 125 14.60 -41.07 8.66
CA ALA A 125 15.95 -40.99 9.23
C ALA A 125 16.36 -39.56 9.63
N ALA A 126 15.97 -38.56 8.83
CA ALA A 126 16.42 -37.17 8.98
C ALA A 126 16.22 -36.56 10.39
N PRO A 127 15.09 -36.74 11.10
CA PRO A 127 14.91 -36.20 12.45
C PRO A 127 15.96 -36.69 13.45
N THR A 128 16.39 -37.95 13.33
CA THR A 128 17.39 -38.54 14.23
C THR A 128 18.78 -37.96 13.97
N GLU A 129 19.14 -37.77 12.70
CA GLU A 129 20.39 -37.12 12.32
C GLU A 129 20.43 -35.65 12.76
N ILE A 130 19.34 -34.92 12.55
CA ILE A 130 19.20 -33.52 12.98
C ILE A 130 19.29 -33.42 14.50
N ALA A 131 18.66 -34.33 15.26
CA ALA A 131 18.77 -34.36 16.71
C ALA A 131 20.22 -34.58 17.18
N ALA A 132 20.93 -35.54 16.58
CA ALA A 132 22.34 -35.80 16.89
C ALA A 132 23.24 -34.60 16.56
N GLN A 133 23.02 -33.94 15.42
CA GLN A 133 23.75 -32.73 15.05
C GLN A 133 23.47 -31.57 16.00
N ARG A 134 22.20 -31.39 16.41
CA ARG A 134 21.81 -30.35 17.37
C ARG A 134 22.48 -30.55 18.72
N ASP A 135 22.51 -31.78 19.21
CA ASP A 135 23.12 -32.08 20.51
C ASP A 135 24.65 -31.90 20.46
N ALA A 136 25.31 -32.29 19.36
CA ALA A 136 26.73 -32.04 19.13
C ALA A 136 27.05 -30.53 19.06
N LEU A 137 26.22 -29.75 18.36
CA LEU A 137 26.34 -28.28 18.31
C LEU A 137 26.10 -27.64 19.68
N GLY A 138 25.13 -28.14 20.46
CA GLY A 138 24.86 -27.70 21.82
C GLY A 138 26.09 -27.84 22.72
N GLN A 139 26.73 -29.02 22.69
CA GLN A 139 27.97 -29.26 23.44
C GLN A 139 29.12 -28.35 22.99
N ALA A 140 29.28 -28.15 21.68
CA ALA A 140 30.31 -27.27 21.14
C ALA A 140 30.11 -25.80 21.55
N ILE A 141 28.86 -25.34 21.66
CA ILE A 141 28.51 -24.01 22.14
C ILE A 141 28.85 -23.87 23.62
N GLU A 142 28.47 -24.83 24.47
CA GLU A 142 28.80 -24.83 25.90
C GLU A 142 30.33 -24.79 26.13
N ASP A 143 31.09 -25.56 25.35
CA ASP A 143 32.56 -25.56 25.39
C ASP A 143 33.15 -24.22 24.95
N ALA A 144 32.60 -23.61 23.90
CA ALA A 144 33.01 -22.29 23.44
C ALA A 144 32.70 -21.21 24.49
N GLU A 145 31.53 -21.29 25.13
CA GLU A 145 31.10 -20.33 26.14
C GLU A 145 31.93 -20.41 27.41
N ARG A 146 32.26 -21.64 27.87
CA ARG A 146 33.22 -21.84 28.96
C ARG A 146 34.59 -21.27 28.66
N ARG A 147 35.11 -21.48 27.44
CA ARG A 147 36.39 -20.89 27.00
C ARG A 147 36.34 -19.37 26.95
N ARG A 148 35.24 -18.79 26.44
CA ARG A 148 35.02 -17.35 26.39
C ARG A 148 35.02 -16.74 27.79
N GLN A 149 34.28 -17.33 28.73
CA GLN A 149 34.21 -16.85 30.10
C GLN A 149 35.57 -16.88 30.78
N ALA A 150 36.31 -18.00 30.67
CA ALA A 150 37.65 -18.11 31.24
C ALA A 150 38.64 -17.09 30.64
N ALA A 151 38.52 -16.76 29.35
CA ALA A 151 39.33 -15.73 28.72
C ALA A 151 38.94 -14.31 29.21
N ALA A 152 37.65 -14.04 29.38
CA ALA A 152 37.15 -12.77 29.91
C ALA A 152 37.62 -12.54 31.35
N ASP A 153 37.53 -13.56 32.21
CA ASP A 153 37.99 -13.48 33.60
C ASP A 153 39.51 -13.19 33.66
N ARG A 154 40.31 -13.86 32.81
CA ARG A 154 41.75 -13.59 32.71
C ARG A 154 42.07 -12.18 32.22
N LEU A 155 41.30 -11.68 31.25
CA LEU A 155 41.45 -10.31 30.75
C LEU A 155 41.15 -9.29 31.86
N ALA A 156 40.05 -9.45 32.59
CA ALA A 156 39.67 -8.56 33.68
C ALA A 156 40.72 -8.52 34.80
N ILE A 157 41.30 -9.68 35.15
CA ILE A 157 42.41 -9.76 36.11
C ILE A 157 43.65 -9.00 35.56
N GLY A 158 44.01 -9.22 34.30
CA GLY A 158 45.14 -8.55 33.66
C GLY A 158 44.98 -7.03 33.59
N GLU A 159 43.81 -6.54 33.19
CA GLU A 159 43.50 -5.10 33.14
C GLU A 159 43.58 -4.45 34.52
N THR A 160 43.09 -5.15 35.55
CA THR A 160 43.18 -4.68 36.95
C THR A 160 44.64 -4.56 37.37
N GLN A 161 45.47 -5.58 37.10
CA GLN A 161 46.89 -5.55 37.42
C GLN A 161 47.65 -4.42 36.70
N VAL A 162 47.34 -4.18 35.42
CA VAL A 162 47.93 -3.06 34.67
C VAL A 162 47.55 -1.72 35.27
N ARG A 163 46.26 -1.53 35.61
CA ARG A 163 45.80 -0.28 36.24
C ARG A 163 46.46 -0.05 37.59
N GLU A 164 46.60 -1.08 38.43
CA GLU A 164 47.32 -0.98 39.70
C GLU A 164 48.80 -0.63 39.51
N ALA A 165 49.46 -1.25 38.53
CA ALA A 165 50.85 -0.97 38.20
C ALA A 165 51.05 0.49 37.73
N MET A 166 50.18 0.99 36.85
CA MET A 166 50.23 2.38 36.37
C MET A 166 50.01 3.41 37.49
N ASN A 167 49.06 3.16 38.39
CA ASN A 167 48.84 4.03 39.54
C ASN A 167 50.08 4.06 40.44
N LYS A 168 50.68 2.89 40.70
CA LYS A 168 51.88 2.77 41.51
C LYS A 168 53.09 3.45 40.87
N GLU A 169 53.26 3.32 39.56
CA GLU A 169 54.28 4.03 38.78
C GLU A 169 54.13 5.55 38.96
N ARG A 170 52.91 6.09 38.74
CA ARG A 170 52.64 7.52 38.85
C ARG A 170 52.87 8.08 40.26
N ASP A 171 52.55 7.30 41.30
CA ASP A 171 52.80 7.70 42.68
C ASP A 171 54.30 7.69 43.01
N LEU A 172 55.04 6.69 42.51
CA LEU A 172 56.50 6.64 42.64
C LEU A 172 57.20 7.77 41.87
N GLU A 173 56.70 8.10 40.68
CA GLU A 173 57.23 9.22 39.88
C GLU A 173 57.01 10.57 40.57
N ARG A 174 55.83 10.77 41.17
CA ARG A 174 55.54 11.97 41.99
C ARG A 174 56.50 12.07 43.18
N ALA A 175 56.66 10.99 43.94
CA ALA A 175 57.57 10.94 45.07
C ALA A 175 59.02 11.21 44.64
N ALA A 176 59.45 10.69 43.49
CA ALA A 176 60.77 10.96 42.94
C ALA A 176 60.94 12.44 42.51
N SER A 177 59.91 13.05 41.94
CA SER A 177 59.91 14.48 41.59
C SER A 177 60.02 15.36 42.84
N GLU A 178 59.19 15.12 43.85
CA GLU A 178 59.22 15.83 45.13
C GLU A 178 60.60 15.72 45.80
N ALA A 179 61.19 14.52 45.81
CA ALA A 179 62.53 14.32 46.34
C ALA A 179 63.61 15.10 45.56
N ARG A 180 63.50 15.20 44.23
CA ARG A 180 64.40 16.02 43.40
C ARG A 180 64.24 17.52 43.69
N GLU A 181 63.02 18.00 43.86
CA GLU A 181 62.75 19.39 44.20
C GLU A 181 63.32 19.75 45.58
N VAL A 182 63.09 18.89 46.58
CA VAL A 182 63.66 19.09 47.92
C VAL A 182 65.19 19.13 47.88
N ARG A 183 65.81 18.22 47.10
CA ARG A 183 67.27 18.21 46.93
C ARG A 183 67.76 19.49 46.26
N ALA A 184 67.15 19.89 45.15
CA ALA A 184 67.51 21.11 44.42
C ALA A 184 67.35 22.36 45.28
N ALA A 185 66.27 22.45 46.07
CA ALA A 185 66.06 23.56 47.01
C ALA A 185 67.11 23.59 48.12
N ALA A 186 67.52 22.43 48.64
CA ALA A 186 68.59 22.34 49.64
C ALA A 186 69.96 22.70 49.05
N GLU A 187 70.28 22.24 47.84
CA GLU A 187 71.48 22.60 47.09
C GLU A 187 71.53 24.12 46.84
N ALA A 188 70.43 24.71 46.33
CA ALA A 188 70.32 26.14 46.08
C ALA A 188 70.45 26.98 47.36
N ARG A 189 69.83 26.56 48.48
CA ARG A 189 70.02 27.23 49.78
C ARG A 189 71.47 27.18 50.25
N THR A 190 72.13 26.05 50.06
CA THR A 190 73.53 25.89 50.47
C THR A 190 74.43 26.79 49.62
N GLU A 191 74.20 26.85 48.31
CA GLU A 191 74.98 27.70 47.41
C GLU A 191 74.72 29.19 47.66
N ALA A 192 73.45 29.60 47.80
CA ALA A 192 73.10 30.97 48.15
C ALA A 192 73.70 31.40 49.49
N ALA A 193 73.76 30.51 50.49
CA ALA A 193 74.43 30.81 51.75
C ALA A 193 75.95 31.02 51.57
N ARG A 194 76.61 30.23 50.71
CA ARG A 194 78.03 30.39 50.39
C ARG A 194 78.29 31.70 49.64
N GLU A 195 77.49 31.99 48.62
CA GLU A 195 77.57 33.23 47.85
C GLU A 195 77.30 34.45 48.73
N ALA A 196 76.30 34.41 49.61
CA ALA A 196 76.01 35.51 50.54
C ALA A 196 77.18 35.78 51.49
N VAL A 197 77.81 34.72 52.01
CA VAL A 197 79.04 34.84 52.81
C VAL A 197 80.15 35.48 51.97
N GLN A 198 80.37 35.03 50.73
CA GLN A 198 81.41 35.59 49.87
C GLN A 198 81.14 37.05 49.47
N ALA A 199 79.93 37.38 49.07
CA ALA A 199 79.52 38.74 48.72
C ALA A 199 79.63 39.70 49.92
N ALA A 200 79.31 39.23 51.13
CA ALA A 200 79.54 40.00 52.35
C ALA A 200 81.03 40.28 52.56
N LYS A 201 81.91 39.29 52.32
CA LYS A 201 83.37 39.49 52.38
C LYS A 201 83.86 40.48 51.34
N ASP A 202 83.45 40.32 50.09
CA ASP A 202 83.88 41.17 48.97
C ASP A 202 83.39 42.61 49.17
N ARG A 203 82.16 42.80 49.62
CA ARG A 203 81.61 44.14 49.92
C ARG A 203 82.34 44.84 51.06
N ILE A 204 82.71 44.10 52.10
CA ILE A 204 83.54 44.63 53.19
C ILE A 204 84.90 45.08 52.64
N GLN A 205 85.50 44.26 51.78
CA GLN A 205 86.77 44.57 51.15
C GLN A 205 86.70 45.75 50.19
N GLU A 206 85.66 45.87 49.37
CA GLU A 206 85.52 46.94 48.37
C GLU A 206 85.20 48.30 49.02
N VAL A 207 84.28 48.33 49.98
CA VAL A 207 83.79 49.59 50.56
C VAL A 207 84.72 50.11 51.66
N LEU A 208 85.34 49.20 52.42
CA LEU A 208 86.10 49.55 53.63
C LEU A 208 87.58 49.16 53.53
N GLU A 209 88.02 48.63 52.38
CA GLU A 209 89.41 48.25 52.09
C GLU A 209 90.04 47.34 53.17
N THR A 210 89.23 46.47 53.77
CA THR A 210 89.64 45.64 54.91
C THR A 210 89.03 44.23 54.83
N THR A 211 89.53 43.28 55.63
CA THR A 211 88.93 41.93 55.71
C THR A 211 87.83 41.89 56.78
N PRO A 212 86.87 40.96 56.72
CA PRO A 212 85.82 40.84 57.75
C PRO A 212 86.39 40.72 59.17
N GLU A 213 87.47 39.97 59.34
CA GLU A 213 88.15 39.77 60.62
C GLU A 213 88.77 41.08 61.13
N ALA A 214 89.42 41.84 60.25
CA ALA A 214 90.02 43.14 60.58
C ALA A 214 88.96 44.25 60.77
N LEU A 215 87.84 44.20 60.06
CA LEU A 215 86.70 45.10 60.27
C LEU A 215 86.11 44.91 61.67
N LEU A 216 85.96 43.67 62.11
CA LEU A 216 85.44 43.35 63.43
C LEU A 216 86.37 43.88 64.54
N GLU A 217 87.68 43.73 64.37
CA GLU A 217 88.69 44.32 65.27
C GLU A 217 88.62 45.86 65.30
N ASN A 218 88.45 46.51 64.14
CA ASN A 218 88.35 47.97 64.02
C ASN A 218 87.06 48.55 64.62
N LEU A 219 85.93 47.84 64.51
CA LEU A 219 84.64 48.26 65.07
C LEU A 219 84.65 48.24 66.61
N ASN A 220 85.65 47.58 67.22
CA ASN A 220 85.88 47.53 68.68
C ASN A 220 84.59 47.22 69.47
N THR A 221 83.73 46.41 68.86
CA THR A 221 82.37 46.08 69.30
C THR A 221 82.28 44.57 69.40
N ASP A 222 81.57 44.11 70.43
CA ASP A 222 81.32 42.69 70.64
C ASP A 222 80.31 42.18 69.61
N ALA A 223 80.73 41.23 68.76
CA ALA A 223 79.92 40.66 67.69
C ALA A 223 78.59 40.08 68.21
N GLU A 224 78.57 39.57 69.44
CA GLU A 224 77.38 38.98 70.06
C GLU A 224 76.39 40.02 70.61
N ARG A 225 76.82 41.29 70.72
CA ARG A 225 76.00 42.41 71.23
C ARG A 225 75.52 43.36 70.15
N MET A 226 75.91 43.14 68.89
CA MET A 226 75.40 43.91 67.76
C MET A 226 73.91 43.59 67.53
N PRO A 227 73.08 44.57 67.12
CA PRO A 227 71.74 44.26 66.65
C PRO A 227 71.82 43.24 65.51
N PRO A 228 70.95 42.23 65.46
CA PRO A 228 70.90 41.28 64.35
C PRO A 228 70.86 42.02 63.01
N SER A 229 71.59 41.53 62.00
CA SER A 229 71.65 42.13 60.66
C SER A 229 70.25 42.45 60.12
N ASP A 230 69.30 41.56 60.39
CA ASP A 230 67.90 41.64 60.02
C ASP A 230 67.20 42.92 60.55
N GLN A 231 67.57 43.41 61.74
CA GLN A 231 66.98 44.63 62.32
C GLN A 231 67.53 45.89 61.63
N VAL A 232 68.83 45.92 61.34
CA VAL A 232 69.47 47.05 60.64
C VAL A 232 69.03 47.09 59.17
N GLU A 233 68.94 45.94 58.51
CA GLU A 233 68.37 45.83 57.17
C GLU A 233 66.86 46.14 57.16
N ALA A 234 66.11 45.78 58.19
CA ALA A 234 64.69 46.14 58.30
C ALA A 234 64.50 47.66 58.44
N GLU A 235 65.36 48.36 59.18
CA GLU A 235 65.35 49.82 59.29
C GLU A 235 65.64 50.48 57.92
N VAL A 236 66.69 50.01 57.22
CA VAL A 236 67.05 50.48 55.87
C VAL A 236 65.95 50.16 54.85
N ASN A 237 65.38 48.96 54.89
CA ASN A 237 64.28 48.56 54.02
C ASN A 237 62.98 49.26 54.38
N ARG A 238 62.71 49.61 55.65
CA ARG A 238 61.55 50.43 56.04
C ARG A 238 61.65 51.81 55.40
N LEU A 239 62.83 52.42 55.42
CA LEU A 239 63.08 53.71 54.78
C LEU A 239 63.04 53.62 53.24
N LYS A 240 63.60 52.56 52.64
CA LYS A 240 63.46 52.30 51.19
C LYS A 240 62.01 51.99 50.79
N ARG A 241 61.25 51.24 51.60
CA ARG A 241 59.82 50.99 51.38
C ARG A 241 59.00 52.25 51.58
N GLN A 242 59.32 53.14 52.51
CA GLN A 242 58.66 54.45 52.60
C GLN A 242 58.91 55.27 51.33
N ARG A 243 60.13 55.20 50.78
CA ARG A 243 60.47 55.80 49.48
C ARG A 243 59.73 55.12 48.32
N ASP A 244 59.64 53.80 48.30
CA ASP A 244 59.03 53.03 47.20
C ASP A 244 57.50 52.95 47.31
N ALA A 245 56.93 53.12 48.52
CA ALA A 245 55.49 53.20 48.80
C ALA A 245 54.88 54.53 48.37
N LEU A 246 55.71 55.55 48.13
CA LEU A 246 55.31 56.70 47.32
C LEU A 246 54.96 56.28 45.88
N GLY A 247 55.32 55.06 45.48
CA GLY A 247 55.05 54.48 44.17
C GLY A 247 56.00 55.00 43.11
N ALA A 248 56.16 54.25 42.02
CA ALA A 248 56.74 54.82 40.82
C ALA A 248 55.82 55.98 40.36
N VAL A 249 56.40 57.18 40.22
CA VAL A 249 55.68 58.31 39.64
C VAL A 249 55.30 57.88 38.21
N ASN A 250 54.00 57.73 37.94
CA ASN A 250 53.55 57.37 36.61
C ASN A 250 53.74 58.60 35.69
N LEU A 251 54.90 58.65 35.04
CA LEU A 251 55.28 59.72 34.11
C LEU A 251 54.36 59.78 32.88
N ARG A 252 53.60 58.71 32.61
CA ARG A 252 52.60 58.63 31.54
C ARG A 252 51.18 58.86 32.04
N ALA A 253 50.97 59.19 33.31
CA ALA A 253 49.63 59.40 33.86
C ALA A 253 48.81 60.46 33.08
N GLU A 254 49.47 61.47 32.51
CA GLU A 254 48.81 62.47 31.69
C GLU A 254 48.44 61.95 30.29
N GLU A 255 49.24 61.02 29.72
CA GLU A 255 48.90 60.34 28.47
C GLU A 255 47.79 59.31 28.67
N ASP A 256 47.90 58.47 29.71
CA ASP A 256 46.90 57.45 30.07
C ASP A 256 45.55 58.12 30.39
N ALA A 257 45.56 59.27 31.07
CA ALA A 257 44.34 60.03 31.33
C ALA A 257 43.68 60.52 30.03
N ARG A 258 44.46 60.96 29.03
CA ARG A 258 43.93 61.36 27.71
C ARG A 258 43.40 60.16 26.93
N GLU A 259 44.06 59.00 27.01
CA GLU A 259 43.58 57.76 26.38
C GLU A 259 42.25 57.31 27.00
N VAL A 260 42.15 57.29 28.33
CA VAL A 260 40.91 56.95 29.05
C VAL A 260 39.81 57.97 28.78
N GLU A 261 40.13 59.26 28.68
CA GLU A 261 39.15 60.29 28.33
C GLU A 261 38.65 60.13 26.88
N HIS A 262 39.52 59.71 25.96
CA HIS A 262 39.14 59.39 24.58
C HIS A 262 38.25 58.14 24.50
N GLU A 263 38.62 57.07 25.21
CA GLU A 263 37.81 55.84 25.30
C GLU A 263 36.44 56.14 25.93
N HIS A 264 36.42 56.92 27.02
CA HIS A 264 35.17 57.35 27.64
C HIS A 264 34.30 58.16 26.67
N ALA A 265 34.87 59.06 25.88
CA ALA A 265 34.14 59.81 24.87
C ALA A 265 33.58 58.91 23.75
N GLN A 266 34.33 57.90 23.32
CA GLN A 266 33.86 56.90 22.35
C GLN A 266 32.68 56.09 22.91
N LEU A 267 32.83 55.54 24.12
CA LEU A 267 31.77 54.76 24.78
C LEU A 267 30.49 55.59 25.00
N LEU A 268 30.63 56.88 25.28
CA LEU A 268 29.49 57.78 25.47
C LEU A 268 28.75 58.05 24.15
N ASN A 269 29.48 58.15 23.03
CA ASN A 269 28.89 58.22 21.69
C ASN A 269 28.17 56.92 21.33
N GLU A 270 28.80 55.76 21.55
CA GLU A 270 28.18 54.44 21.30
C GLU A 270 26.92 54.23 22.13
N LYS A 271 26.94 54.61 23.41
CA LYS A 271 25.76 54.58 24.28
C LYS A 271 24.63 55.42 23.68
N THR A 272 24.93 56.63 23.22
CA THR A 272 23.93 57.55 22.68
C THR A 272 23.32 57.02 21.37
N ASP A 273 24.14 56.42 20.50
CA ASP A 273 23.69 55.75 19.28
C ASP A 273 22.79 54.54 19.58
N LEU A 274 23.17 53.72 20.56
CA LEU A 274 22.35 52.58 21.00
C LEU A 274 21.01 53.03 21.57
N GLU A 275 20.97 54.09 22.39
CA GLU A 275 19.73 54.67 22.91
C GLU A 275 18.85 55.21 21.77
N ALA A 276 19.44 55.82 20.74
CA ALA A 276 18.72 56.28 19.55
C ALA A 276 18.15 55.10 18.73
N ALA A 277 18.91 54.02 18.55
CA ALA A 277 18.48 52.80 17.88
C ALA A 277 17.32 52.12 18.64
N ILE A 278 17.40 52.02 19.97
CA ILE A 278 16.31 51.51 20.81
C ILE A 278 15.05 52.35 20.64
N LYS A 279 15.18 53.67 20.60
CA LYS A 279 14.04 54.58 20.38
C LYS A 279 13.43 54.40 18.99
N ALA A 280 14.25 54.23 17.95
CA ALA A 280 13.78 53.97 16.59
C ALA A 280 13.04 52.63 16.49
N LEU A 281 13.58 51.56 17.08
CA LEU A 281 12.95 50.24 17.11
C LEU A 281 11.61 50.26 17.85
N ARG A 282 11.54 50.91 19.02
CA ARG A 282 10.28 51.08 19.75
C ARG A 282 9.24 51.86 18.95
N GLY A 283 9.65 52.89 18.22
CA GLY A 283 8.78 53.62 17.29
C GLY A 283 8.26 52.72 16.16
N GLY A 284 9.12 51.88 15.59
CA GLY A 284 8.74 50.89 14.58
C GLY A 284 7.71 49.88 15.09
N ILE A 285 7.94 49.31 16.28
CA ILE A 285 7.00 48.39 16.93
C ILE A 285 5.64 49.07 17.18
N ALA A 286 5.63 50.31 17.66
CA ALA A 286 4.39 51.05 17.89
C ALA A 286 3.61 51.29 16.58
N SER A 287 4.31 51.58 15.47
CA SER A 287 3.69 51.74 14.16
C SER A 287 3.10 50.43 13.65
N LEU A 288 3.84 49.32 13.76
CA LEU A 288 3.38 47.98 13.37
C LEU A 288 2.18 47.54 14.21
N ASN A 289 2.20 47.74 15.52
CA ASN A 289 1.07 47.40 16.39
C ASN A 289 -0.16 48.27 16.10
N ARG A 290 0.02 49.52 15.67
CA ARG A 290 -1.10 50.37 15.23
C ARG A 290 -1.70 49.83 13.93
N GLU A 291 -0.87 49.52 12.94
CA GLU A 291 -1.31 48.93 11.67
C GLU A 291 -1.96 47.56 11.86
N GLY A 292 -1.40 46.72 12.73
CA GLY A 292 -1.97 45.42 13.10
C GLY A 292 -3.35 45.55 13.75
N ARG A 293 -3.52 46.49 14.68
CA ARG A 293 -4.82 46.80 15.30
C ARG A 293 -5.85 47.26 14.28
N GLU A 294 -5.46 48.16 13.38
CA GLU A 294 -6.36 48.66 12.34
C GLU A 294 -6.82 47.54 11.38
N ARG A 295 -5.88 46.70 10.92
CA ARG A 295 -6.21 45.55 10.06
C ARG A 295 -7.07 44.51 10.77
N LEU A 296 -6.80 44.22 12.04
CA LEU A 296 -7.58 43.26 12.82
C LEU A 296 -9.01 43.76 13.03
N LEU A 297 -9.19 45.03 13.41
CA LEU A 297 -10.51 45.63 13.57
C LEU A 297 -11.29 45.64 12.26
N THR A 298 -10.64 46.02 11.16
CA THR A 298 -11.25 46.02 9.81
C THR A 298 -11.72 44.61 9.42
N ALA A 299 -10.86 43.60 9.62
CA ALA A 299 -11.22 42.20 9.33
C ALA A 299 -12.33 41.69 10.26
N PHE A 300 -12.28 42.04 11.55
CA PHE A 300 -13.29 41.67 12.53
C PHE A 300 -14.67 42.25 12.16
N GLU A 301 -14.73 43.54 11.82
CA GLU A 301 -15.96 44.21 11.38
C GLU A 301 -16.53 43.55 10.12
N GLN A 302 -15.68 43.28 9.13
CA GLN A 302 -16.09 42.62 7.89
C GLN A 302 -16.63 41.20 8.13
N VAL A 303 -15.96 40.41 8.97
CA VAL A 303 -16.43 39.06 9.33
C VAL A 303 -17.73 39.14 10.14
N ASN A 304 -17.85 40.09 11.07
CA ASN A 304 -19.04 40.27 11.89
C ASN A 304 -20.26 40.65 11.03
N GLU A 305 -20.10 41.56 10.06
CA GLU A 305 -21.17 41.92 9.13
C GLU A 305 -21.58 40.74 8.24
N ASN A 306 -20.59 40.02 7.67
CA ASN A 306 -20.86 38.83 6.87
C ASN A 306 -21.57 37.74 7.68
N PHE A 307 -21.16 37.53 8.94
CA PHE A 307 -21.75 36.55 9.83
C PHE A 307 -23.19 36.88 10.15
N GLY A 308 -23.49 38.13 10.50
CA GLY A 308 -24.86 38.58 10.76
C GLY A 308 -25.77 38.42 9.53
N ASN A 309 -25.28 38.74 8.34
CA ASN A 309 -26.02 38.61 7.08
C ASN A 309 -26.30 37.14 6.72
N LEU A 310 -25.29 36.27 6.79
CA LEU A 310 -25.43 34.85 6.49
C LEU A 310 -26.32 34.15 7.52
N PHE A 311 -26.19 34.49 8.80
CA PHE A 311 -27.04 33.94 9.86
C PHE A 311 -28.52 34.30 9.61
N LYS A 312 -28.81 35.57 9.29
CA LYS A 312 -30.15 36.03 8.94
C LYS A 312 -30.73 35.29 7.74
N HIS A 313 -29.92 35.07 6.70
CA HIS A 313 -30.33 34.32 5.52
C HIS A 313 -30.63 32.85 5.84
N LEU A 314 -29.74 32.20 6.60
CA LEU A 314 -29.83 30.78 6.92
C LEU A 314 -31.04 30.44 7.80
N PHE A 315 -31.36 31.30 8.77
CA PHE A 315 -32.48 31.07 9.71
C PHE A 315 -33.78 31.80 9.31
N GLY A 316 -33.78 32.56 8.20
CA GLY A 316 -34.93 33.34 7.75
C GLY A 316 -35.32 34.48 8.71
N GLY A 317 -34.37 34.95 9.53
CA GLY A 317 -34.56 35.91 10.61
C GLY A 317 -33.57 35.67 11.77
N GLY A 318 -33.71 36.43 12.86
CA GLY A 318 -32.78 36.38 13.99
C GLY A 318 -31.58 37.33 13.84
N GLU A 319 -30.72 37.38 14.85
CA GLU A 319 -29.52 38.24 14.87
C GLU A 319 -28.33 37.48 15.44
N ALA A 320 -27.16 37.65 14.86
CA ALA A 320 -25.92 37.10 15.38
C ALA A 320 -24.80 38.12 15.21
N ASN A 321 -23.98 38.29 16.25
CA ASN A 321 -22.86 39.22 16.28
C ASN A 321 -21.69 38.59 17.05
N LEU A 322 -20.48 38.95 16.66
CA LEU A 322 -19.24 38.63 17.36
C LEU A 322 -18.91 39.75 18.35
N VAL A 323 -18.45 39.38 19.54
CA VAL A 323 -18.08 40.33 20.60
C VAL A 323 -16.66 40.03 21.06
N LEU A 324 -15.81 41.06 21.11
CA LEU A 324 -14.49 40.97 21.74
C LEU A 324 -14.66 41.08 23.26
N VAL A 325 -14.08 40.13 23.99
CA VAL A 325 -14.18 39.99 25.45
C VAL A 325 -12.77 39.96 26.08
N GLU A 326 -12.67 40.04 27.40
CA GLU A 326 -11.44 39.86 28.20
C GLU A 326 -10.38 40.98 28.16
N SER A 327 -10.30 41.80 27.11
CA SER A 327 -9.32 42.92 27.04
C SER A 327 -9.84 44.12 26.25
N GLU A 328 -9.34 45.32 26.56
CA GLU A 328 -9.56 46.54 25.77
C GLU A 328 -8.64 46.62 24.54
N ASP A 329 -7.50 45.91 24.52
CA ASP A 329 -6.66 45.82 23.32
C ASP A 329 -7.17 44.68 22.41
N PRO A 330 -7.60 44.97 21.18
CA PRO A 330 -8.09 43.96 20.25
C PRO A 330 -7.09 42.82 19.97
N LEU A 331 -5.78 43.07 20.11
CA LEU A 331 -4.75 42.04 19.89
C LEU A 331 -4.70 40.99 21.01
N ASP A 332 -5.15 41.34 22.22
CA ASP A 332 -5.12 40.48 23.41
C ASP A 332 -6.53 40.04 23.85
N ALA A 333 -7.57 40.41 23.10
CA ALA A 333 -8.96 40.11 23.42
C ALA A 333 -9.39 38.71 22.96
N GLY A 334 -10.21 38.04 23.76
CA GLY A 334 -10.92 36.82 23.39
C GLY A 334 -12.13 37.13 22.48
N LEU A 335 -12.64 36.12 21.78
CA LEU A 335 -13.79 36.26 20.89
C LEU A 335 -14.95 35.38 21.36
N GLU A 336 -16.12 35.99 21.54
CA GLU A 336 -17.35 35.30 21.94
C GLU A 336 -18.45 35.47 20.88
N ILE A 337 -19.18 34.38 20.61
CA ILE A 337 -20.23 34.33 19.57
C ILE A 337 -21.59 34.47 20.24
N MET A 338 -22.28 35.57 19.94
CA MET A 338 -23.60 35.88 20.47
C MET A 338 -24.64 35.72 19.36
N CYS A 339 -25.63 34.87 19.57
CA CYS A 339 -26.62 34.54 18.54
C CYS A 339 -28.03 34.46 19.12
N GLN A 340 -28.99 34.84 18.29
CA GLN A 340 -30.41 34.90 18.62
C GLN A 340 -31.21 34.32 17.44
N PRO A 341 -31.50 33.01 17.45
CA PRO A 341 -32.40 32.40 16.49
C PRO A 341 -33.83 33.00 16.59
N PRO A 342 -34.63 32.96 15.52
CA PRO A 342 -35.98 33.52 15.51
C PRO A 342 -36.85 32.91 16.62
N GLY A 343 -37.34 33.76 17.53
CA GLY A 343 -38.18 33.36 18.66
C GLY A 343 -37.45 32.96 19.95
N LYS A 344 -36.11 32.96 19.97
CA LYS A 344 -35.30 32.71 21.18
C LYS A 344 -34.62 34.01 21.68
N LYS A 345 -34.13 33.98 22.93
CA LYS A 345 -33.33 35.07 23.51
C LYS A 345 -31.87 34.95 23.08
N LEU A 346 -31.14 36.07 23.12
CA LEU A 346 -29.70 36.12 22.89
C LEU A 346 -28.99 35.15 23.84
N ALA A 347 -28.21 34.23 23.28
CA ALA A 347 -27.45 33.24 24.03
C ALA A 347 -26.06 33.02 23.40
N THR A 348 -25.14 32.50 24.21
CA THR A 348 -23.82 32.05 23.74
C THR A 348 -23.96 30.74 22.97
N LEU A 349 -23.04 30.49 22.04
CA LEU A 349 -23.06 29.31 21.15
C LEU A 349 -23.23 27.97 21.89
N SER A 350 -22.68 27.85 23.11
CA SER A 350 -22.74 26.63 23.93
C SER A 350 -24.12 26.29 24.49
N LEU A 351 -25.08 27.22 24.43
CA LEU A 351 -26.43 27.06 24.96
C LEU A 351 -27.48 26.76 23.89
N LEU A 352 -27.07 26.54 22.63
CA LEU A 352 -27.95 26.22 21.51
C LEU A 352 -28.21 24.71 21.34
N SER A 353 -29.26 24.35 20.58
CA SER A 353 -29.53 22.96 20.18
C SER A 353 -28.43 22.46 19.24
N GLY A 354 -28.09 21.17 19.26
CA GLY A 354 -26.99 20.61 18.48
C GLY A 354 -27.05 20.92 16.97
N GLY A 355 -28.23 20.89 16.36
CA GLY A 355 -28.41 21.29 14.95
C GLY A 355 -28.24 22.80 14.70
N GLU A 356 -28.70 23.63 15.63
CA GLU A 356 -28.55 25.09 15.56
C GLU A 356 -27.09 25.52 15.79
N GLN A 357 -26.38 24.82 16.68
CA GLN A 357 -24.97 25.04 16.95
C GLN A 357 -24.12 24.75 15.71
N THR A 358 -24.38 23.63 15.03
CA THR A 358 -23.67 23.27 13.79
C THR A 358 -23.91 24.28 12.69
N LEU A 359 -25.17 24.68 12.45
CA LEU A 359 -25.49 25.69 11.44
C LEU A 359 -24.89 27.07 11.76
N THR A 360 -24.88 27.46 13.03
CA THR A 360 -24.30 28.73 13.47
C THR A 360 -22.78 28.73 13.30
N ALA A 361 -22.10 27.64 13.66
CA ALA A 361 -20.67 27.48 13.45
C ALA A 361 -20.32 27.48 11.96
N LEU A 362 -21.13 26.80 11.14
CA LEU A 362 -20.97 26.76 9.70
C LEU A 362 -21.15 28.16 9.08
N ALA A 363 -22.15 28.93 9.52
CA ALA A 363 -22.35 30.31 9.10
C ALA A 363 -21.15 31.21 9.45
N LEU A 364 -20.49 31.00 10.60
CA LEU A 364 -19.28 31.74 10.98
C LEU A 364 -18.07 31.37 10.11
N ILE A 365 -17.84 30.07 9.88
CA ILE A 365 -16.76 29.60 9.01
C ILE A 365 -16.90 30.22 7.61
N PHE A 366 -18.12 30.23 7.09
CA PHE A 366 -18.46 30.84 5.82
C PHE A 366 -18.35 32.37 5.82
N ALA A 367 -18.68 33.04 6.92
CA ALA A 367 -18.49 34.49 7.06
C ALA A 367 -17.02 34.90 7.04
N VAL A 368 -16.16 34.12 7.71
CA VAL A 368 -14.70 34.28 7.65
C VAL A 368 -14.21 34.05 6.22
N PHE A 369 -14.73 33.03 5.56
CA PHE A 369 -14.38 32.72 4.18
C PHE A 369 -14.75 33.85 3.21
N LEU A 370 -15.86 34.54 3.41
CA LEU A 370 -16.25 35.71 2.59
C LEU A 370 -15.32 36.91 2.76
N ALA A 371 -14.68 37.07 3.92
CA ALA A 371 -13.74 38.18 4.12
C ALA A 371 -12.47 38.01 3.27
N ASN A 372 -12.06 36.77 2.98
CA ASN A 372 -10.97 36.47 2.07
C ASN A 372 -11.25 35.16 1.29
N PRO A 373 -11.98 35.23 0.16
CA PRO A 373 -12.47 34.04 -0.53
C PRO A 373 -11.32 33.24 -1.16
N ALA A 374 -11.22 31.96 -0.79
CA ALA A 374 -10.29 31.04 -1.44
C ALA A 374 -10.85 30.56 -2.79
N PRO A 375 -9.98 30.18 -3.76
CA PRO A 375 -10.43 29.70 -5.08
C PRO A 375 -11.15 28.34 -5.02
N ILE A 376 -10.87 27.52 -4.00
CA ILE A 376 -11.48 26.19 -3.81
C ILE A 376 -11.82 26.00 -2.33
N CYS A 377 -13.02 25.51 -2.03
CA CYS A 377 -13.48 25.14 -0.70
C CYS A 377 -13.92 23.67 -0.72
N VAL A 378 -13.38 22.85 0.19
CA VAL A 378 -13.71 21.42 0.33
C VAL A 378 -14.49 21.22 1.62
N LEU A 379 -15.66 20.59 1.51
CA LEU A 379 -16.56 20.30 2.62
C LEU A 379 -16.79 18.79 2.70
N ASP A 380 -16.38 18.17 3.81
CA ASP A 380 -16.48 16.72 4.00
C ASP A 380 -17.52 16.39 5.08
N GLU A 381 -18.60 15.73 4.69
CA GLU A 381 -19.72 15.28 5.54
C GLU A 381 -20.29 16.35 6.50
N VAL A 382 -20.21 17.62 6.10
CA VAL A 382 -20.68 18.76 6.92
C VAL A 382 -22.19 18.75 7.15
N ASP A 383 -22.94 18.01 6.34
CA ASP A 383 -24.39 17.83 6.40
C ASP A 383 -24.82 16.60 7.21
N ALA A 384 -23.90 15.74 7.66
CA ALA A 384 -24.21 14.55 8.47
C ALA A 384 -24.99 14.82 9.78
N PRO A 385 -24.76 15.92 10.53
CA PRO A 385 -25.51 16.22 11.75
C PRO A 385 -26.78 17.05 11.51
N LEU A 386 -27.14 17.34 10.26
CA LEU A 386 -28.28 18.19 9.90
C LEU A 386 -29.50 17.33 9.52
N ASP A 387 -30.71 17.85 9.76
CA ASP A 387 -31.95 17.26 9.26
C ASP A 387 -32.29 17.78 7.85
N ASP A 388 -33.22 17.13 7.14
CA ASP A 388 -33.57 17.47 5.74
C ASP A 388 -33.90 18.97 5.53
N ALA A 389 -34.53 19.60 6.52
CA ALA A 389 -34.87 21.02 6.49
C ALA A 389 -33.63 21.92 6.60
N ASN A 390 -32.69 21.59 7.49
CA ASN A 390 -31.45 22.34 7.66
C ASN A 390 -30.42 22.05 6.56
N VAL A 391 -30.44 20.86 5.96
CA VAL A 391 -29.65 20.54 4.75
C VAL A 391 -30.10 21.40 3.57
N THR A 392 -31.41 21.64 3.42
CA THR A 392 -31.93 22.54 2.39
C THR A 392 -31.40 23.97 2.59
N ARG A 393 -31.41 24.48 3.83
CA ARG A 393 -30.87 25.80 4.18
C ARG A 393 -29.36 25.91 3.92
N PHE A 394 -28.62 24.84 4.20
CA PHE A 394 -27.19 24.76 3.89
C PHE A 394 -26.94 24.82 2.37
N CYS A 395 -27.72 24.10 1.56
CA CYS A 395 -27.64 24.17 0.09
C CYS A 395 -27.97 25.57 -0.43
N ASP A 396 -28.99 26.23 0.13
CA ASP A 396 -29.36 27.60 -0.26
C ASP A 396 -28.23 28.61 0.07
N LEU A 397 -27.55 28.43 1.21
CA LEU A 397 -26.38 29.23 1.58
C LEU A 397 -25.20 28.99 0.62
N LEU A 398 -24.95 27.75 0.20
CA LEU A 398 -23.92 27.45 -0.79
C LEU A 398 -24.23 28.10 -2.15
N ASP A 399 -25.49 28.06 -2.58
CA ASP A 399 -25.93 28.73 -3.80
C ASP A 399 -25.73 30.24 -3.72
N GLU A 400 -26.02 30.85 -2.56
CA GLU A 400 -25.76 32.26 -2.31
C GLU A 400 -24.26 32.59 -2.36
N MET A 401 -23.41 31.73 -1.79
CA MET A 401 -21.96 31.89 -1.83
C MET A 401 -21.41 31.82 -3.25
N CYS A 402 -21.80 30.80 -4.03
CA CYS A 402 -21.43 30.65 -5.44
C CYS A 402 -21.85 31.86 -6.30
N ARG A 403 -22.89 32.61 -5.90
CA ARG A 403 -23.31 33.85 -6.59
C ARG A 403 -22.47 35.06 -6.19
N ARG A 404 -22.03 35.11 -4.94
CA ARG A 404 -21.30 36.25 -4.37
C ARG A 404 -19.79 36.15 -4.60
N THR A 405 -19.24 34.95 -4.74
CA THR A 405 -17.81 34.70 -4.94
C THR A 405 -17.52 33.75 -6.09
N ASP A 406 -16.36 33.88 -6.73
CA ASP A 406 -15.87 32.95 -7.76
C ASP A 406 -15.27 31.65 -7.16
N THR A 407 -15.72 31.24 -5.97
CA THR A 407 -15.21 30.06 -5.26
C THR A 407 -15.82 28.78 -5.81
N ARG A 408 -14.99 27.75 -6.02
CA ARG A 408 -15.45 26.41 -6.35
C ARG A 408 -15.65 25.56 -5.09
N PHE A 409 -16.86 25.07 -4.87
CA PHE A 409 -17.16 24.17 -3.76
C PHE A 409 -17.08 22.70 -4.21
N LEU A 410 -16.37 21.89 -3.44
CA LEU A 410 -16.31 20.44 -3.58
C LEU A 410 -16.86 19.81 -2.30
N ILE A 411 -17.98 19.09 -2.42
CA ILE A 411 -18.71 18.55 -1.28
C ILE A 411 -18.67 17.03 -1.34
N ILE A 412 -18.26 16.42 -0.24
CA ILE A 412 -18.31 14.97 -0.02
C ILE A 412 -19.48 14.72 0.93
N THR A 413 -20.49 14.01 0.46
CA THR A 413 -21.72 13.76 1.22
C THR A 413 -22.38 12.47 0.76
N HIS A 414 -23.16 11.84 1.64
CA HIS A 414 -24.09 10.76 1.32
C HIS A 414 -25.56 11.22 1.34
N HIS A 415 -25.83 12.50 1.61
CA HIS A 415 -27.17 13.05 1.81
C HIS A 415 -27.86 13.36 0.47
N ALA A 416 -29.03 12.74 0.25
CA ALA A 416 -29.72 12.79 -1.04
C ALA A 416 -30.15 14.22 -1.44
N VAL A 417 -30.56 15.05 -0.47
CA VAL A 417 -30.95 16.45 -0.70
C VAL A 417 -29.78 17.30 -1.20
N THR A 418 -28.60 17.16 -0.59
CA THR A 418 -27.38 17.85 -1.02
C THR A 418 -26.97 17.41 -2.40
N MET A 419 -26.95 16.10 -2.68
CA MET A 419 -26.60 15.55 -4.00
C MET A 419 -27.51 16.08 -5.12
N ALA A 420 -28.80 16.23 -4.85
CA ALA A 420 -29.77 16.70 -5.85
C ALA A 420 -29.60 18.18 -6.22
N ARG A 421 -28.94 18.98 -5.37
CA ARG A 421 -28.75 20.43 -5.56
C ARG A 421 -27.37 20.79 -6.14
N MET A 422 -26.54 19.80 -6.49
CA MET A 422 -25.20 20.02 -7.04
C MET A 422 -25.21 20.10 -8.57
N ASP A 423 -24.25 20.83 -9.15
CA ASP A 423 -24.09 20.94 -10.60
C ASP A 423 -23.61 19.63 -11.26
N ARG A 424 -22.70 18.92 -10.58
CA ARG A 424 -22.06 17.70 -11.07
C ARG A 424 -21.73 16.77 -9.91
N LEU A 425 -22.07 15.50 -10.08
CA LEU A 425 -21.76 14.46 -9.09
C LEU A 425 -20.57 13.62 -9.55
N PHE A 426 -19.67 13.36 -8.61
CA PHE A 426 -18.59 12.39 -8.78
C PHE A 426 -18.83 11.25 -7.79
N GLY A 427 -19.29 10.11 -8.30
CA GLY A 427 -19.47 8.89 -7.53
C GLY A 427 -18.16 8.11 -7.48
N VAL A 428 -17.75 7.70 -6.29
CA VAL A 428 -16.62 6.77 -6.12
C VAL A 428 -17.21 5.36 -5.97
N THR A 429 -16.86 4.47 -6.88
CA THR A 429 -17.28 3.06 -6.84
C THR A 429 -16.06 2.16 -6.66
N MET A 430 -16.22 1.09 -5.88
CA MET A 430 -15.21 0.05 -5.73
C MET A 430 -15.68 -1.19 -6.49
N GLN A 431 -15.29 -1.31 -7.76
CA GLN A 431 -15.56 -2.53 -8.55
C GLN A 431 -14.68 -3.70 -8.12
N GLU A 432 -13.48 -3.41 -7.63
CA GLU A 432 -12.54 -4.38 -7.05
C GLU A 432 -12.19 -3.98 -5.61
N GLN A 433 -11.98 -4.95 -4.73
CA GLN A 433 -11.70 -4.70 -3.33
C GLN A 433 -10.34 -3.98 -3.19
N GLY A 434 -10.36 -2.71 -2.76
CA GLY A 434 -9.17 -1.88 -2.57
C GLY A 434 -8.81 -0.95 -3.74
N VAL A 435 -9.56 -0.98 -4.86
CA VAL A 435 -9.36 -0.05 -5.98
C VAL A 435 -10.61 0.80 -6.18
N SER A 436 -10.50 2.09 -5.89
CA SER A 436 -11.58 3.06 -6.10
C SER A 436 -11.52 3.63 -7.51
N GLN A 437 -12.63 3.55 -8.24
CA GLN A 437 -12.82 4.19 -9.54
C GLN A 437 -13.80 5.37 -9.44
N LEU A 438 -13.47 6.46 -10.11
CA LEU A 438 -14.27 7.68 -10.15
C LEU A 438 -15.22 7.64 -11.36
N VAL A 439 -16.52 7.77 -11.11
CA VAL A 439 -17.55 7.91 -12.12
C VAL A 439 -18.16 9.30 -11.98
N SER A 440 -18.43 10.00 -13.08
CA SER A 440 -19.02 11.35 -13.02
C SER A 440 -20.34 11.43 -13.77
N VAL A 441 -21.34 12.07 -13.17
CA VAL A 441 -22.63 12.39 -13.79
C VAL A 441 -22.83 13.91 -13.75
N ASP A 442 -23.12 14.51 -14.90
CA ASP A 442 -23.43 15.93 -15.04
C ASP A 442 -24.95 16.11 -14.89
N LEU A 443 -25.40 16.59 -13.73
CA LEU A 443 -26.82 16.67 -13.38
C LEU A 443 -27.56 17.70 -14.24
N LYS A 444 -26.92 18.83 -14.56
CA LYS A 444 -27.48 19.86 -15.46
C LYS A 444 -27.77 19.32 -16.87
N LYS A 445 -26.91 18.44 -17.40
CA LYS A 445 -27.16 17.78 -18.69
C LYS A 445 -28.22 16.68 -18.61
N ALA A 446 -28.31 15.99 -17.47
CA ALA A 446 -29.30 14.92 -17.27
C ALA A 446 -30.72 15.48 -17.18
N GLU A 447 -30.94 16.61 -16.48
CA GLU A 447 -32.26 17.27 -16.42
C GLU A 447 -32.75 17.75 -17.80
N GLN A 448 -31.85 18.26 -18.65
CA GLN A 448 -32.18 18.69 -20.03
C GLN A 448 -32.52 17.54 -20.99
N LEU A 449 -32.21 16.29 -20.64
CA LEU A 449 -32.52 15.09 -21.42
C LEU A 449 -33.82 14.41 -21.00
N VAL A 450 -34.36 14.76 -19.82
CA VAL A 450 -35.58 14.17 -19.24
C VAL A 450 -36.78 15.15 -19.25
N ALA A 451 -36.53 16.46 -19.35
CA ALA A 451 -37.53 17.49 -19.67
C ALA A 451 -37.73 17.62 -21.18
#